data_AF-A0AAW0X183-F1
#
_entry.id   AF-A0AAW0X183-F1
#
_cell.length_a   1.000
_cell.length_b   1.000
_cell.length_c   1.000
_cell.angle_alpha   90.00
_cell.angle_beta   90.00
_cell.angle_gamma   90.00
#
_symmetry.space_group_name_H-M   'P 1'
#
loop_
_entity.id
_entity.type
_entity.pdbx_description
1 polymer ?
#
loop_
_entity_poly.entity_id
_entity_poly.type
_entity_poly.pdbx_seq_one_letter_code
_entity_poly.pdbx_strand_id
1 'polypeptide(L)'
;MIYDARVEKWGLSHVRRHDLHQADIAPLMASIISIPIPVNNVGILHVEYLGTSDEYKSEALFANARQMLAQYQQKRAQKEEETLPIFYWPYTLLTPDRELESLATIRNHLKRGHYEDANSESLHLISMTQHGMDYYHNYDRLALSIHIALGFLGWIFLMICHLLRDHSAVLRMAGGTIEGRRVWRSSVLMAVVLLVWAITNLTKLIGQQHPWQHYLYLMTPVGLWVLVHQRCAPLRVAWLLVSSFNMVWEVAIRILFIFIGIEILGNCWVNCIYLRRHCYILVWW
;
A
#
# COMPACT_ATOMS: atom_id res chain seq x y z
N MET A 1 9.35 -32.61 -10.64
CA MET A 1 10.78 -32.27 -10.46
C MET A 1 11.04 -31.02 -11.27
N ILE A 2 11.40 -29.92 -10.61
CA ILE A 2 11.81 -28.69 -11.30
C ILE A 2 13.26 -28.92 -11.73
N TYR A 3 13.52 -28.99 -13.04
CA TYR A 3 14.87 -29.12 -13.59
C TYR A 3 15.59 -27.77 -13.47
N ASP A 4 16.38 -27.58 -12.39
CA ASP A 4 17.29 -26.44 -12.23
C ASP A 4 18.70 -26.88 -12.66
N ALA A 5 19.28 -26.19 -13.66
CA ALA A 5 20.63 -26.44 -14.19
C ALA A 5 21.73 -26.45 -13.10
N ARG A 6 21.49 -25.78 -11.95
CA ARG A 6 22.40 -25.80 -10.79
C ARG A 6 22.48 -27.15 -10.10
N VAL A 7 21.36 -27.88 -10.00
CA VAL A 7 21.29 -29.19 -9.32
C VAL A 7 22.07 -30.25 -10.11
N GLU A 8 21.99 -30.17 -11.45
CA GLU A 8 22.76 -31.04 -12.35
C GLU A 8 24.26 -30.76 -12.26
N LYS A 9 24.67 -29.48 -12.28
CA LYS A 9 26.08 -29.08 -12.13
C LYS A 9 26.70 -29.55 -10.80
N TRP A 10 25.90 -29.61 -9.74
CA TRP A 10 26.35 -30.07 -8.42
C TRP A 10 26.29 -31.61 -8.25
N GLY A 11 25.82 -32.36 -9.24
CA GLY A 11 25.69 -33.82 -9.14
C GLY A 11 24.60 -34.29 -8.15
N LEU A 12 23.67 -33.40 -7.80
CA LEU A 12 22.63 -33.64 -6.79
C LEU A 12 21.26 -33.99 -7.40
N SER A 13 21.22 -34.45 -8.65
CA SER A 13 19.98 -34.81 -9.36
C SER A 13 19.19 -35.95 -8.69
N HIS A 14 19.85 -36.74 -7.84
CA HIS A 14 19.25 -37.82 -7.06
C HIS A 14 18.58 -37.33 -5.75
N VAL A 15 18.81 -36.07 -5.35
CA VAL A 15 18.27 -35.48 -4.12
C VAL A 15 17.10 -34.57 -4.47
N ARG A 16 15.95 -34.77 -3.81
CA ARG A 16 14.83 -33.84 -3.94
C ARG A 16 15.17 -32.54 -3.22
N ARG A 17 15.30 -31.46 -3.99
CA ARG A 17 15.44 -30.11 -3.45
C ARG A 17 14.10 -29.63 -2.90
N HIS A 18 14.10 -29.27 -1.62
CA HIS A 18 13.09 -28.42 -1.01
C HIS A 18 13.77 -27.07 -0.74
N ASP A 19 13.11 -25.98 -1.11
CA ASP A 19 13.61 -24.63 -0.87
C ASP A 19 12.88 -24.05 0.34
N LEU A 20 13.65 -23.44 1.25
CA LEU A 20 13.13 -22.76 2.42
C LEU A 20 13.29 -21.26 2.23
N HIS A 21 12.27 -20.49 2.61
CA HIS A 21 12.45 -19.06 2.76
C HIS A 21 13.21 -18.78 4.06
N GLN A 22 13.90 -17.64 4.12
CA GLN A 22 14.68 -17.25 5.30
C GLN A 22 13.83 -17.21 6.59
N ALA A 23 12.56 -16.81 6.48
CA ALA A 23 11.63 -16.78 7.60
C ALA A 23 11.27 -18.19 8.11
N ASP A 24 11.31 -19.21 7.25
CA ASP A 24 10.90 -20.60 7.55
C ASP A 24 11.92 -21.33 8.43
N ILE A 25 13.13 -20.78 8.59
CA ILE A 25 14.18 -21.36 9.43
C ILE A 25 13.78 -21.33 10.91
N ALA A 26 13.15 -20.23 11.38
CA ALA A 26 12.76 -20.07 12.77
C ALA A 26 11.78 -21.16 13.26
N PRO A 27 10.65 -21.45 12.56
CA PRO A 27 9.73 -22.49 12.98
C PRO A 27 10.37 -23.87 12.85
N LEU A 28 11.18 -24.11 11.81
CA LEU A 28 11.90 -25.38 11.63
C LEU A 28 12.85 -25.67 12.80
N MET A 29 13.69 -24.71 13.17
CA MET A 29 14.63 -24.86 14.29
C MET A 29 13.91 -25.06 15.61
N ALA A 30 12.83 -24.32 15.85
CA ALA A 30 12.02 -24.45 17.06
C ALA A 30 11.42 -25.86 17.18
N SER A 31 10.90 -26.41 16.08
CA SER A 31 10.41 -27.79 16.03
C SER A 31 11.53 -28.81 16.24
N ILE A 32 12.71 -28.64 15.63
CA ILE A 32 13.83 -29.60 15.80
C ILE A 32 14.25 -29.71 17.27
N ILE A 33 14.32 -28.60 18.00
CA ILE A 33 14.68 -28.59 19.43
C ILE A 33 13.46 -28.71 20.34
N SER A 34 12.27 -28.94 19.79
CA SER A 34 11.01 -29.13 20.51
C SER A 34 10.64 -28.00 21.48
N ILE A 35 10.86 -26.76 21.05
CA ILE A 35 10.38 -25.56 21.76
C ILE A 35 9.19 -24.93 21.02
N PRO A 36 8.38 -24.09 21.70
CA PRO A 36 7.34 -23.31 21.02
C PRO A 36 7.92 -22.42 19.92
N ILE A 37 7.20 -22.31 18.79
CA ILE A 37 7.58 -21.44 17.68
C ILE A 37 7.58 -19.97 18.17
N PRO A 38 8.63 -19.19 17.88
CA PRO A 38 8.74 -17.81 18.31
C PRO A 38 7.53 -16.96 17.92
N VAL A 39 7.06 -16.10 18.83
CA VAL A 39 5.86 -15.28 18.61
C VAL A 39 5.99 -14.27 17.47
N ASN A 40 7.23 -13.86 17.13
CA ASN A 40 7.54 -12.95 16.02
C ASN A 40 7.99 -13.70 14.76
N ASN A 41 7.58 -14.95 14.61
CA ASN A 41 7.79 -15.72 13.39
C ASN A 41 6.78 -15.33 12.29
N VAL A 42 7.22 -15.27 11.03
CA VAL A 42 6.36 -15.11 9.85
C VAL A 42 6.50 -16.26 8.84
N GLY A 43 7.39 -17.21 9.13
CA GLY A 43 7.68 -18.35 8.29
C GLY A 43 6.74 -19.53 8.51
N ILE A 44 6.77 -20.44 7.54
CA ILE A 44 5.98 -21.66 7.48
C ILE A 44 6.86 -22.83 7.90
N LEU A 45 6.33 -23.73 8.73
CA LEU A 45 7.01 -24.98 9.08
C LEU A 45 6.91 -25.98 7.92
N HIS A 46 8.06 -26.32 7.31
CA HIS A 46 8.15 -27.39 6.31
C HIS A 46 8.43 -28.72 7.01
N VAL A 47 7.38 -29.53 7.18
CA VAL A 47 7.41 -30.80 7.93
C VAL A 47 8.22 -31.89 7.23
N GLU A 48 8.54 -31.73 5.95
CA GLU A 48 9.34 -32.65 5.14
C GLU A 48 10.78 -32.80 5.66
N TYR A 49 11.29 -31.79 6.38
CA TYR A 49 12.62 -31.81 6.99
C TYR A 49 12.65 -32.50 8.36
N LEU A 50 11.49 -32.83 8.94
CA LEU A 50 11.40 -33.46 10.24
C LEU A 50 11.40 -34.98 10.11
N GLY A 51 12.43 -35.63 10.65
CA GLY A 51 12.52 -37.10 10.74
C GLY A 51 11.69 -37.72 11.88
N THR A 52 10.53 -37.15 12.19
CA THR A 52 9.68 -37.51 13.35
C THR A 52 8.38 -38.20 12.91
N SER A 53 7.55 -38.63 13.88
CA SER A 53 6.21 -39.17 13.60
C SER A 53 5.32 -38.15 12.90
N ASP A 54 4.35 -38.62 12.13
CA ASP A 54 3.38 -37.76 11.43
C ASP A 54 2.49 -37.00 12.41
N GLU A 55 2.19 -37.60 13.56
CA GLU A 55 1.52 -36.92 14.67
C GLU A 55 2.28 -35.68 15.13
N TYR A 56 3.59 -35.81 15.37
CA TYR A 56 4.41 -34.68 15.79
C TYR A 56 4.46 -33.60 14.71
N LYS A 57 4.65 -34.00 13.44
CA LYS A 57 4.67 -33.06 12.31
C LYS A 57 3.38 -32.26 12.23
N SER A 58 2.23 -32.93 12.33
CA SER A 58 0.92 -32.28 12.24
C SER A 58 0.61 -31.40 13.43
N GLU A 59 0.96 -31.80 14.65
CA GLU A 59 0.81 -30.94 15.83
C GLU A 59 1.74 -29.72 15.77
N ALA A 60 2.99 -29.89 15.31
CA ALA A 60 3.93 -28.79 15.14
C ALA A 60 3.48 -27.80 14.06
N LEU A 61 2.96 -28.29 12.94
CA LEU A 61 2.42 -27.45 11.87
C LEU A 61 1.13 -26.74 12.29
N PHE A 62 0.27 -27.41 13.05
CA PHE A 62 -0.91 -26.79 13.65
C PHE A 62 -0.51 -25.70 14.67
N ALA A 63 0.55 -25.91 15.45
CA ALA A 63 1.10 -24.89 16.34
C ALA A 63 1.62 -23.66 15.57
N ASN A 64 2.27 -23.87 14.41
CA ASN A 64 2.67 -22.79 13.51
C ASN A 64 1.44 -22.00 13.00
N ALA A 65 0.42 -22.70 12.52
CA ALA A 65 -0.82 -22.08 12.05
C ALA A 65 -1.50 -21.24 13.14
N ARG A 66 -1.59 -21.77 14.37
CA ARG A 66 -2.14 -21.03 15.52
C ARG A 66 -1.33 -19.80 15.88
N GLN A 67 0.00 -19.90 15.86
CA GLN A 67 0.87 -18.76 16.15
C GLN A 67 0.69 -17.64 15.12
N MET A 68 0.65 -17.97 13.83
CA MET A 68 0.41 -16.99 12.78
C MET A 68 -1.00 -16.39 12.88
N LEU A 69 -2.01 -17.21 13.16
CA LEU A 69 -3.38 -16.72 13.32
C LEU A 69 -3.48 -15.72 14.49
N ALA A 70 -2.80 -15.99 15.61
CA ALA A 70 -2.76 -15.07 16.73
C ALA A 70 -2.12 -13.72 16.37
N GLN A 71 -1.05 -13.72 15.57
CA GLN A 71 -0.45 -12.46 15.06
C GLN A 71 -1.43 -11.69 14.17
N TYR A 72 -2.13 -12.38 13.28
CA TYR A 72 -3.16 -11.76 12.44
C TYR A 72 -4.29 -11.15 13.28
N GLN A 73 -4.79 -11.88 14.29
CA GLN A 73 -5.83 -11.39 15.21
C GLN A 73 -5.38 -10.12 15.92
N GLN A 74 -4.15 -10.10 16.44
CA GLN A 74 -3.57 -8.93 17.09
C GLN A 74 -3.46 -7.74 16.12
N LYS A 75 -2.97 -7.98 14.89
CA LYS A 75 -2.81 -6.95 13.88
C LYS A 75 -4.14 -6.38 13.40
N ARG A 76 -5.15 -7.23 13.25
CA ARG A 76 -6.53 -6.83 12.96
C ARG A 76 -7.08 -5.94 14.07
N ALA A 77 -6.97 -6.36 15.33
CA ALA A 77 -7.48 -5.62 16.48
C ALA A 77 -6.83 -4.23 16.58
N GLN A 78 -5.50 -4.17 16.44
CA GLN A 78 -4.78 -2.89 16.37
C GLN A 78 -5.34 -2.00 15.27
N LYS A 79 -5.55 -2.55 14.07
CA LYS A 79 -6.05 -1.75 12.95
C LYS A 79 -7.49 -1.27 13.15
N GLU A 80 -8.31 -2.10 13.78
CA GLU A 80 -9.70 -1.77 14.11
C GLU A 80 -9.78 -0.69 15.20
N GLU A 81 -8.91 -0.72 16.22
CA GLU A 81 -8.81 0.32 17.25
C GLU A 81 -8.30 1.65 16.70
N GLU A 82 -7.34 1.61 15.78
CA GLU A 82 -6.73 2.78 15.15
C GLU A 82 -7.64 3.45 14.09
N THR A 83 -8.63 2.73 13.58
CA THR A 83 -9.47 3.19 12.46
C THR A 83 -10.87 3.49 12.95
N LEU A 84 -11.39 4.67 12.63
CA LEU A 84 -12.78 4.99 12.92
C LEU A 84 -13.72 3.95 12.27
N PRO A 85 -14.79 3.48 12.96
CA PRO A 85 -15.64 2.40 12.47
C PRO A 85 -16.21 2.60 11.05
N ILE A 86 -16.50 3.85 10.68
CA ILE A 86 -17.02 4.20 9.35
C ILE A 86 -16.01 4.03 8.20
N PHE A 87 -14.71 3.98 8.51
CA PHE A 87 -13.62 3.83 7.54
C PHE A 87 -12.90 2.48 7.65
N TYR A 88 -13.41 1.58 8.49
CA TYR A 88 -12.84 0.25 8.68
C TYR A 88 -13.48 -0.76 7.73
N TRP A 89 -12.65 -1.44 6.96
CA TRP A 89 -13.04 -2.48 6.00
C TRP A 89 -12.33 -3.79 6.40
N PRO A 90 -13.05 -4.76 7.00
CA PRO A 90 -12.42 -5.98 7.48
C PRO A 90 -12.01 -6.90 6.32
N TYR A 91 -11.00 -7.73 6.56
CA TYR A 91 -10.64 -8.79 5.64
C TYR A 91 -11.68 -9.91 5.65
N THR A 92 -12.50 -9.98 4.60
CA THR A 92 -13.71 -10.84 4.56
C THR A 92 -13.42 -12.32 4.35
N LEU A 93 -12.23 -12.66 3.87
CA LEU A 93 -11.88 -14.04 3.56
C LEU A 93 -11.58 -14.88 4.83
N LEU A 94 -11.12 -14.24 5.90
CA LEU A 94 -10.79 -14.87 7.18
C LEU A 94 -11.48 -14.10 8.33
N THR A 95 -12.77 -14.40 8.52
CA THR A 95 -13.60 -13.86 9.60
C THR A 95 -13.43 -14.67 10.89
N PRO A 96 -13.77 -14.10 12.07
CA PRO A 96 -13.67 -14.82 13.35
C PRO A 96 -14.38 -16.18 13.37
N ASP A 97 -15.53 -16.31 12.72
CA ASP A 97 -16.25 -17.59 12.61
C ASP A 97 -15.48 -18.62 11.78
N ARG A 98 -14.91 -18.20 10.65
CA ARG A 98 -14.08 -19.05 9.78
C ARG A 98 -12.78 -19.48 10.45
N GLU A 99 -12.19 -18.60 11.27
CA GLU A 99 -11.02 -18.93 12.08
C GLU A 99 -11.34 -20.06 13.06
N LEU A 100 -12.45 -19.93 13.79
CA LEU A 100 -12.89 -20.93 14.76
C LEU A 100 -13.22 -22.26 14.06
N GLU A 101 -13.93 -22.21 12.94
CA GLU A 101 -14.25 -23.38 12.11
C GLU A 101 -12.98 -24.10 11.63
N SER A 102 -12.03 -23.36 11.07
CA SER A 102 -10.75 -23.91 10.59
C SER A 102 -9.97 -24.59 11.71
N LEU A 103 -9.86 -23.93 12.87
CA LEU A 103 -9.17 -24.49 14.05
C LEU A 103 -9.86 -25.76 14.56
N ALA A 104 -11.20 -25.79 14.59
CA ALA A 104 -11.97 -26.94 15.02
C ALA A 104 -11.80 -28.12 14.06
N THR A 105 -11.84 -27.86 12.75
CA THR A 105 -11.63 -28.86 11.69
C THR A 105 -10.25 -29.48 11.79
N ILE A 106 -9.18 -28.69 11.87
CA ILE A 106 -7.81 -29.21 12.03
C ILE A 106 -7.68 -30.06 13.30
N ARG A 107 -8.20 -29.58 14.44
CA ARG A 107 -8.16 -30.32 15.71
C ARG A 107 -8.91 -31.66 15.61
N ASN A 108 -10.01 -31.72 14.84
CA ASN A 108 -10.76 -32.95 14.62
C ASN A 108 -9.99 -33.96 13.75
N HIS A 109 -9.33 -33.50 12.68
CA HIS A 109 -8.45 -34.35 11.87
C HIS A 109 -7.30 -34.94 12.70
N LEU A 110 -6.65 -34.13 13.54
CA LEU A 110 -5.61 -34.57 14.47
C LEU A 110 -6.11 -35.67 15.42
N LYS A 111 -7.28 -35.48 16.04
CA LYS A 111 -7.88 -36.47 16.95
C LYS A 111 -8.25 -37.80 16.27
N ARG A 112 -8.54 -37.77 14.98
CA ARG A 112 -8.88 -38.95 14.17
C ARG A 112 -7.66 -39.63 13.55
N GLY A 113 -6.46 -39.07 13.73
CA GLY A 113 -5.22 -39.57 13.11
C GLY A 113 -5.12 -39.27 11.61
N HIS A 114 -5.94 -38.36 11.09
CA HIS A 114 -5.88 -37.95 9.68
C HIS A 114 -4.84 -36.83 9.50
N TYR A 115 -3.56 -37.19 9.58
CA TYR A 115 -2.45 -36.24 9.62
C TYR A 115 -2.25 -35.45 8.32
N GLU A 116 -2.45 -36.08 7.15
CA GLU A 116 -2.35 -35.36 5.87
C GLU A 116 -3.44 -34.29 5.71
N ASP A 117 -4.69 -34.63 6.07
CA ASP A 117 -5.80 -33.67 6.06
C ASP A 117 -5.52 -32.51 7.04
N ALA A 118 -5.04 -32.82 8.25
CA ALA A 118 -4.66 -31.79 9.23
C ALA A 118 -3.55 -30.87 8.71
N ASN A 119 -2.56 -31.41 8.00
CA ASN A 119 -1.46 -30.65 7.42
C ASN A 119 -1.94 -29.73 6.31
N SER A 120 -2.75 -30.26 5.38
CA SER A 120 -3.29 -29.48 4.27
C SER A 120 -4.16 -28.31 4.75
N GLU A 121 -5.05 -28.54 5.72
CA GLU A 121 -5.87 -27.48 6.32
C GLU A 121 -5.03 -26.48 7.14
N SER A 122 -3.98 -26.94 7.83
CA SER A 122 -3.07 -26.04 8.54
C SER A 122 -2.31 -25.12 7.57
N LEU A 123 -1.83 -25.65 6.45
CA LEU A 123 -1.17 -24.85 5.40
C LEU A 123 -2.15 -23.87 4.73
N HIS A 124 -3.39 -24.30 4.51
CA HIS A 124 -4.43 -23.42 4.00
C HIS A 124 -4.72 -22.26 4.96
N LEU A 125 -4.87 -22.54 6.27
CA LEU A 125 -5.05 -21.50 7.29
C LEU A 125 -3.85 -20.54 7.37
N ILE A 126 -2.62 -21.07 7.31
CA ILE A 126 -1.39 -20.26 7.25
C ILE A 126 -1.42 -19.30 6.06
N SER A 127 -1.73 -19.81 4.87
CA SER A 127 -1.80 -19.01 3.64
C SER A 127 -2.84 -17.89 3.74
N MET A 128 -4.06 -18.22 4.20
CA MET A 128 -5.12 -17.23 4.41
C MET A 128 -4.73 -16.16 5.42
N THR A 129 -4.02 -16.57 6.47
CA THR A 129 -3.51 -15.68 7.51
C THR A 129 -2.43 -14.74 6.97
N GLN A 130 -1.49 -15.24 6.16
CA GLN A 130 -0.47 -14.41 5.50
C GLN A 130 -1.11 -13.35 4.60
N HIS A 131 -2.07 -13.74 3.76
CA HIS A 131 -2.81 -12.79 2.94
C HIS A 131 -3.56 -11.74 3.78
N GLY A 132 -4.18 -12.15 4.89
CA GLY A 132 -4.80 -11.23 5.84
C GLY A 132 -3.81 -10.27 6.50
N MET A 133 -2.62 -10.75 6.88
CA MET A 133 -1.56 -9.92 7.43
C MET A 133 -1.03 -8.92 6.41
N ASP A 134 -0.88 -9.31 5.15
CA ASP A 134 -0.45 -8.44 4.04
C ASP A 134 -1.50 -7.38 3.73
N TYR A 135 -2.78 -7.74 3.77
CA TYR A 135 -3.90 -6.81 3.65
C TYR A 135 -3.82 -5.70 4.70
N TYR A 136 -3.69 -6.07 5.98
CA TYR A 136 -3.58 -5.08 7.06
C TYR A 136 -2.24 -4.34 7.06
N HIS A 137 -1.16 -4.94 6.54
CA HIS A 137 0.13 -4.25 6.39
C HIS A 137 0.04 -3.10 5.37
N ASN A 138 -0.63 -3.35 4.25
CA ASN A 138 -0.73 -2.43 3.13
C ASN A 138 -2.00 -1.57 3.17
N TYR A 139 -2.75 -1.61 4.27
CA TYR A 139 -4.07 -1.00 4.39
C TYR A 139 -4.05 0.52 4.09
N ASP A 140 -3.07 1.24 4.62
CA ASP A 140 -2.98 2.70 4.46
C ASP A 140 -2.28 3.13 3.15
N ARG A 141 -1.73 2.19 2.38
CA ARG A 141 -0.88 2.50 1.22
C ARG A 141 -1.61 3.34 0.18
N LEU A 142 -2.86 2.99 -0.13
CA LEU A 142 -3.68 3.73 -1.11
C LEU A 142 -4.04 5.12 -0.60
N ALA A 143 -4.46 5.23 0.66
CA ALA A 143 -4.78 6.51 1.28
C ALA A 143 -3.57 7.46 1.30
N LEU A 144 -2.39 6.95 1.67
CA LEU A 144 -1.13 7.72 1.65
C LEU A 144 -0.77 8.17 0.23
N SER A 145 -0.93 7.28 -0.75
CA SER A 145 -0.65 7.59 -2.17
C SER A 145 -1.53 8.73 -2.69
N ILE A 146 -2.82 8.74 -2.33
CA ILE A 146 -3.75 9.83 -2.68
C ILE A 146 -3.30 11.16 -2.05
N HIS A 147 -2.88 11.16 -0.78
CA HIS A 147 -2.40 12.37 -0.12
C HIS A 147 -1.15 12.93 -0.80
N ILE A 148 -0.19 12.06 -1.13
CA ILE A 148 1.02 12.44 -1.87
C ILE A 148 0.66 13.06 -3.22
N ALA A 149 -0.25 12.43 -3.99
CA ALA A 149 -0.72 12.96 -5.26
C ALA A 149 -1.41 14.33 -5.11
N LEU A 150 -2.26 14.50 -4.08
CA LEU A 150 -2.89 15.79 -3.77
C LEU A 150 -1.85 16.85 -3.37
N GLY A 151 -0.77 16.46 -2.72
CA GLY A 151 0.36 17.35 -2.42
C GLY A 151 1.03 17.86 -3.69
N PHE A 152 1.36 16.96 -4.62
CA PHE A 152 1.92 17.35 -5.92
C PHE A 152 0.98 18.25 -6.72
N LEU A 153 -0.32 17.92 -6.77
CA LEU A 153 -1.33 18.75 -7.43
C LEU A 153 -1.41 20.14 -6.80
N GLY A 154 -1.48 20.22 -5.46
CA GLY A 154 -1.51 21.49 -4.74
C GLY A 154 -0.28 22.35 -5.05
N TRP A 155 0.91 21.75 -5.10
CA TRP A 155 2.14 22.44 -5.46
C TRP A 155 2.14 22.96 -6.91
N ILE A 156 1.67 22.15 -7.87
CA ILE A 156 1.52 22.57 -9.27
C ILE A 156 0.57 23.77 -9.37
N PHE A 157 -0.58 23.73 -8.69
CA PHE A 157 -1.51 24.86 -8.67
C PHE A 157 -0.89 26.11 -8.06
N LEU A 158 -0.09 25.99 -6.99
CA LEU A 158 0.66 27.11 -6.43
C LEU A 158 1.63 27.70 -7.45
N MET A 159 2.38 26.87 -8.17
CA MET A 159 3.32 27.34 -9.19
C MET A 159 2.58 28.06 -10.32
N ILE A 160 1.43 27.55 -10.76
CA ILE A 160 0.59 28.23 -11.76
C ILE A 160 0.09 29.58 -11.23
N CYS A 161 -0.38 29.66 -9.98
CA CYS A 161 -0.79 30.92 -9.36
C CYS A 161 0.34 31.96 -9.37
N HIS A 162 1.56 31.55 -9.01
CA HIS A 162 2.73 32.43 -9.02
C HIS A 162 3.09 32.87 -10.44
N LEU A 163 3.17 31.91 -11.37
CA LEU A 163 3.50 32.18 -12.77
C LEU A 163 2.51 33.17 -13.41
N LEU A 164 1.20 32.93 -13.23
CA LEU A 164 0.15 33.81 -13.75
C LEU A 164 0.24 35.21 -13.15
N ARG A 165 0.49 35.32 -11.85
CA ARG A 165 0.62 36.63 -11.18
C ARG A 165 1.82 37.43 -11.70
N ASP A 166 2.95 36.76 -11.90
CA ASP A 166 4.21 37.44 -12.21
C ASP A 166 4.37 37.73 -13.70
N HIS A 167 3.82 36.89 -14.58
CA HIS A 167 4.07 36.96 -16.03
C HIS A 167 2.90 37.53 -16.85
N SER A 168 1.70 37.69 -16.27
CA SER A 168 0.57 38.26 -17.01
C SER A 168 0.20 39.66 -16.51
N ALA A 169 0.58 40.67 -17.29
CA ALA A 169 0.36 42.08 -16.98
C ALA A 169 -1.13 42.42 -16.74
N VAL A 170 -2.04 41.74 -17.45
CA VAL A 170 -3.49 41.90 -17.32
C VAL A 170 -4.00 41.46 -15.93
N LEU A 171 -3.53 40.32 -15.42
CA LEU A 171 -3.91 39.82 -14.10
C LEU A 171 -3.27 40.63 -12.97
N ARG A 172 -2.05 41.14 -13.19
CA ARG A 172 -1.38 42.05 -12.26
C ARG A 172 -2.21 43.32 -12.02
N MET A 173 -2.89 43.83 -13.06
CA MET A 173 -3.78 44.98 -12.95
C MET A 173 -5.20 44.62 -12.46
N ALA A 174 -5.71 43.43 -12.81
CA ALA A 174 -7.03 42.96 -12.38
C ALA A 174 -7.08 42.52 -10.90
N GLY A 175 -5.94 42.21 -10.28
CA GLY A 175 -5.85 41.80 -8.87
C GLY A 175 -6.33 42.87 -7.87
N GLY A 176 -6.40 44.14 -8.26
CA GLY A 176 -6.87 45.24 -7.40
C GLY A 176 -8.38 45.50 -7.44
N THR A 177 -9.14 44.92 -8.39
CA THR A 177 -10.53 45.32 -8.68
C THR A 177 -11.58 44.23 -8.51
N ILE A 178 -11.19 42.96 -8.29
CA ILE A 178 -12.09 41.79 -8.32
C ILE A 178 -12.45 41.27 -6.90
N GLU A 179 -12.38 42.13 -5.87
CA GLU A 179 -12.87 41.79 -4.53
C GLU A 179 -14.38 42.09 -4.39
N GLY A 180 -15.23 41.25 -4.98
CA GLY A 180 -16.69 41.48 -4.98
C GLY A 180 -17.51 40.25 -4.59
N ARG A 181 -17.92 40.17 -3.31
CA ARG A 181 -19.04 39.43 -2.65
C ARG A 181 -19.33 37.95 -3.01
N ARG A 182 -19.25 37.53 -4.27
CA ARG A 182 -19.40 36.12 -4.73
C ARG A 182 -18.14 35.28 -4.40
N VAL A 183 -16.98 35.93 -4.31
CA VAL A 183 -15.70 35.35 -3.88
C VAL A 183 -15.72 34.84 -2.43
N TRP A 184 -16.50 35.50 -1.56
CA TRP A 184 -16.54 35.25 -0.12
C TRP A 184 -17.35 34.00 0.28
N ARG A 185 -18.44 33.68 -0.42
CA ARG A 185 -19.22 32.44 -0.15
C ARG A 185 -18.49 31.17 -0.59
N SER A 186 -17.81 31.21 -1.73
CA SER A 186 -16.96 30.10 -2.20
C SER A 186 -15.69 29.93 -1.35
N SER A 187 -15.20 31.01 -0.71
CA SER A 187 -14.05 30.90 0.19
C SER A 187 -14.37 30.21 1.51
N VAL A 188 -15.55 30.46 2.08
CA VAL A 188 -15.96 29.81 3.35
C VAL A 188 -16.15 28.30 3.19
N LEU A 189 -16.83 27.84 2.13
CA LEU A 189 -17.05 26.41 1.91
C LEU A 189 -15.72 25.64 1.77
N MET A 190 -14.80 26.15 0.94
CA MET A 190 -13.49 25.52 0.76
C MET A 190 -12.66 25.56 2.05
N ALA A 191 -12.70 26.65 2.81
CA ALA A 191 -12.03 26.74 4.10
C ALA A 191 -12.59 25.71 5.10
N VAL A 192 -13.92 25.49 5.13
CA VAL A 192 -14.55 24.44 5.94
C VAL A 192 -14.10 23.05 5.49
N VAL A 193 -14.06 22.78 4.18
CA VAL A 193 -13.57 21.48 3.65
C VAL A 193 -12.12 21.22 4.05
N LEU A 194 -11.24 22.22 3.92
CA LEU A 194 -9.83 22.10 4.32
C LEU A 194 -9.67 21.93 5.83
N LEU A 195 -10.48 22.62 6.63
CA LEU A 195 -10.50 22.47 8.08
C LEU A 195 -10.96 21.07 8.49
N VAL A 196 -12.05 20.57 7.90
CA VAL A 196 -12.54 19.20 8.14
C VAL A 196 -11.46 18.19 7.73
N TRP A 197 -10.82 18.36 6.56
CA TRP A 197 -9.74 17.47 6.12
C TRP A 197 -8.56 17.49 7.11
N ALA A 198 -8.13 18.67 7.56
CA ALA A 198 -7.09 18.83 8.58
C ALA A 198 -7.45 18.09 9.88
N ILE A 199 -8.67 18.29 10.38
CA ILE A 199 -9.17 17.63 11.60
C ILE A 199 -9.19 16.11 11.42
N THR A 200 -9.70 15.60 10.30
CA THR A 200 -9.74 14.15 10.03
C THR A 200 -8.35 13.52 9.92
N ASN A 201 -7.36 14.25 9.41
CA ASN A 201 -5.98 13.77 9.40
C ASN A 201 -5.36 13.81 10.79
N LEU A 202 -5.68 14.83 11.59
CA LEU A 202 -5.19 14.96 12.96
C LEU A 202 -5.76 13.86 13.88
N THR A 203 -7.03 13.50 13.73
CA THR A 203 -7.62 12.42 14.52
C THR A 203 -6.99 11.07 14.20
N LYS A 204 -6.73 10.78 12.91
CA LYS A 204 -5.98 9.58 12.50
C LYS A 204 -4.57 9.56 13.11
N LEU A 205 -3.94 10.71 13.16
CA LEU A 205 -2.57 10.88 13.64
C LEU A 205 -2.40 10.73 15.15
N ILE A 206 -3.43 11.08 15.92
CA ILE A 206 -3.45 10.90 17.38
C ILE A 206 -3.79 9.45 17.72
N GLY A 207 -4.67 8.81 16.93
CA GLY A 207 -5.05 7.41 17.13
C GLY A 207 -3.94 6.41 16.78
N GLN A 208 -3.07 6.76 15.83
CA GLN A 208 -2.03 5.88 15.32
C GLN A 208 -0.66 6.29 15.90
N GLN A 209 0.03 5.39 16.61
CA GLN A 209 1.43 5.59 17.04
C GLN A 209 2.41 5.45 15.86
N HIS A 210 2.15 6.15 14.77
CA HIS A 210 2.92 6.05 13.55
C HIS A 210 4.24 6.82 13.63
N PRO A 211 5.27 6.39 12.85
CA PRO A 211 6.48 7.17 12.70
C PRO A 211 6.19 8.61 12.25
N TRP A 212 7.02 9.55 12.69
CA TRP A 212 6.90 10.98 12.39
C TRP A 212 6.74 11.30 10.88
N GLN A 213 7.20 10.41 9.99
CA GLN A 213 7.08 10.55 8.54
C GLN A 213 5.62 10.62 8.06
N HIS A 214 4.69 9.89 8.71
CA HIS A 214 3.26 9.94 8.36
C HIS A 214 2.66 11.34 8.57
N TYR A 215 3.20 12.10 9.53
CA TYR A 215 2.77 13.47 9.82
C TYR A 215 3.04 14.38 8.62
N LEU A 216 4.22 14.24 8.01
CA LEU A 216 4.62 15.04 6.85
C LEU A 216 3.70 14.74 5.66
N TYR A 217 3.47 13.46 5.35
CA TYR A 217 2.67 13.07 4.20
C TYR A 217 1.19 13.49 4.30
N LEU A 218 0.61 13.49 5.51
CA LEU A 218 -0.79 13.84 5.70
C LEU A 218 -1.03 15.35 5.80
N MET A 219 -0.11 16.11 6.42
CA MET A 219 -0.31 17.54 6.67
C MET A 219 0.24 18.44 5.56
N THR A 220 1.29 18.05 4.85
CA THR A 220 1.86 18.86 3.76
C THR A 220 0.83 19.18 2.65
N PRO A 221 0.03 18.22 2.15
CA PRO A 221 -1.01 18.51 1.17
C PRO A 221 -2.02 19.54 1.67
N VAL A 222 -2.49 19.40 2.92
CA VAL A 222 -3.43 20.35 3.53
C VAL A 222 -2.87 21.76 3.53
N GLY A 223 -1.62 21.92 3.98
CA GLY A 223 -0.93 23.22 3.98
C GLY A 223 -0.81 23.84 2.58
N LEU A 224 -0.43 23.05 1.58
CA LEU A 224 -0.35 23.51 0.19
C LEU A 224 -1.72 23.97 -0.32
N TRP A 225 -2.78 23.22 -0.06
CA TRP A 225 -4.12 23.59 -0.50
C TRP A 225 -4.68 24.82 0.22
N VAL A 226 -4.30 25.06 1.48
CA VAL A 226 -4.60 26.34 2.17
C VAL A 226 -3.90 27.51 1.48
N LEU A 227 -2.63 27.35 1.07
CA LEU A 227 -1.91 28.38 0.31
C LEU A 227 -2.53 28.61 -1.06
N VAL A 228 -2.95 27.54 -1.77
CA VAL A 228 -3.67 27.65 -3.05
C VAL A 228 -4.94 28.44 -2.83
N HIS A 229 -5.69 28.12 -1.78
CA HIS A 229 -6.94 28.80 -1.46
C HIS A 229 -6.76 30.31 -1.28
N GLN A 230 -5.75 30.72 -0.50
CA GLN A 230 -5.43 32.13 -0.27
C GLN A 230 -4.95 32.83 -1.55
N ARG A 231 -4.31 32.11 -2.47
CA ARG A 231 -3.70 32.66 -3.69
C ARG A 231 -4.49 32.34 -4.97
N CYS A 232 -5.74 31.88 -4.89
CA CYS A 232 -6.48 31.40 -6.07
C CYS A 232 -7.09 32.50 -6.98
N ALA A 233 -6.93 33.79 -6.65
CA ALA A 233 -7.49 34.87 -7.44
C ALA A 233 -7.04 34.86 -8.93
N PRO A 234 -5.74 34.70 -9.25
CA PRO A 234 -5.26 34.53 -10.62
C PRO A 234 -5.96 33.41 -11.40
N LEU A 235 -6.12 32.24 -10.79
CA LEU A 235 -6.76 31.08 -11.43
C LEU A 235 -8.21 31.37 -11.80
N ARG A 236 -8.95 32.06 -10.92
CA ARG A 236 -10.35 32.44 -11.20
C ARG A 236 -10.45 33.44 -12.34
N VAL A 237 -9.57 34.44 -12.39
CA VAL A 237 -9.56 35.42 -13.49
C VAL A 237 -9.20 34.75 -14.80
N ALA A 238 -8.18 33.88 -14.80
CA ALA A 238 -7.80 33.10 -15.98
C ALA A 238 -8.95 32.21 -16.47
N TRP A 239 -9.65 31.51 -15.56
CA TRP A 239 -10.81 30.69 -15.90
C TRP A 239 -11.95 31.51 -16.52
N LEU A 240 -12.29 32.66 -15.92
CA LEU A 240 -13.31 33.56 -16.45
C LEU A 240 -12.93 34.04 -17.85
N LEU A 241 -11.68 34.44 -18.06
CA LEU A 241 -11.19 34.91 -19.36
C LEU A 241 -11.32 33.82 -20.44
N VAL A 242 -10.87 32.60 -20.14
CA VAL A 242 -10.95 31.45 -21.07
C VAL A 242 -12.41 31.11 -21.39
N SER A 243 -13.29 31.15 -20.38
CA SER A 243 -14.71 30.87 -20.55
C SER A 243 -15.43 31.96 -21.36
N SER A 244 -15.08 33.23 -21.16
CA SER A 244 -15.69 34.36 -21.89
C SER A 244 -15.29 34.39 -23.36
N PHE A 245 -14.08 33.94 -23.69
CA PHE A 245 -13.61 33.83 -25.07
C PHE A 245 -13.98 32.49 -25.74
N ASN A 246 -14.76 31.62 -25.07
CA ASN A 246 -15.12 30.28 -25.54
C ASN A 246 -13.92 29.39 -25.95
N MET A 247 -12.74 29.66 -25.38
CA MET A 247 -11.48 28.97 -25.73
C MET A 247 -11.26 27.70 -24.89
N VAL A 248 -12.25 27.27 -24.10
CA VAL A 248 -12.11 26.12 -23.17
C VAL A 248 -11.66 24.87 -23.91
N TRP A 249 -12.27 24.56 -25.06
CA TRP A 249 -11.93 23.40 -25.88
C TRP A 249 -10.53 23.50 -26.49
N GLU A 250 -10.12 24.68 -26.97
CA GLU A 250 -8.78 24.87 -27.53
C GLU A 250 -7.69 24.70 -26.46
N VAL A 251 -7.91 25.25 -25.27
CA VAL A 251 -7.00 25.09 -24.13
C VAL A 251 -6.96 23.62 -23.68
N ALA A 252 -8.10 22.95 -23.60
CA ALA A 252 -8.18 21.53 -23.26
C ALA A 252 -7.42 20.66 -24.26
N ILE A 253 -7.57 20.92 -25.56
CA ILE A 253 -6.84 20.21 -26.62
C ILE A 253 -5.33 20.44 -26.49
N ARG A 254 -4.88 21.69 -26.24
CA ARG A 254 -3.45 22.00 -26.04
C ARG A 254 -2.88 21.28 -24.81
N ILE A 255 -3.62 21.27 -23.70
CA ILE A 255 -3.22 20.54 -22.49
C ILE A 255 -3.14 19.04 -22.77
N LEU A 256 -4.11 18.47 -23.50
CA LEU A 256 -4.11 17.07 -23.89
C LEU A 256 -2.87 16.72 -24.73
N PHE A 257 -2.51 17.55 -25.72
CA PHE A 257 -1.29 17.35 -26.51
C PHE A 257 -0.02 17.40 -25.67
N ILE A 258 0.04 18.29 -24.67
CA ILE A 258 1.16 18.34 -23.72
C ILE A 258 1.24 17.05 -22.90
N PHE A 259 0.11 16.55 -22.39
CA PHE A 259 0.07 15.28 -21.65
C PHE A 259 0.52 14.10 -22.52
N ILE A 260 -0.01 13.98 -23.75
CA ILE A 260 0.40 12.94 -24.71
C ILE A 260 1.90 13.06 -25.01
N GLY A 261 2.41 14.28 -25.20
CA GLY A 261 3.84 14.53 -25.42
C GLY A 261 4.70 14.07 -24.26
N ILE A 262 4.29 14.36 -23.02
CA ILE A 262 4.99 13.91 -21.80
C ILE A 262 4.97 12.38 -21.69
N GLU A 263 3.84 11.74 -21.98
CA GLU A 263 3.70 10.28 -21.91
C GLU A 263 4.57 9.58 -22.96
N ILE A 264 4.58 10.09 -24.20
CA ILE A 264 5.47 9.60 -25.26
C ILE A 264 6.94 9.77 -24.85
N LEU A 265 7.30 10.93 -24.28
CA LEU A 265 8.67 11.19 -23.85
C LEU A 265 9.08 10.29 -22.68
N GLY A 266 8.19 10.04 -21.74
CA GLY A 266 8.39 9.09 -20.63
C GLY A 266 8.59 7.67 -21.13
N ASN A 267 7.71 7.19 -22.01
CA ASN A 267 7.82 5.86 -22.62
C ASN A 267 9.08 5.71 -23.48
N CYS A 268 9.45 6.75 -24.22
CA CYS A 268 10.68 6.78 -25.01
C CYS A 268 11.92 6.73 -24.11
N TRP A 269 11.90 7.43 -22.97
CA TRP A 269 13.00 7.44 -22.01
C TRP A 269 13.15 6.08 -21.30
N VAL A 270 12.04 5.48 -20.87
CA VAL A 270 12.03 4.13 -20.27
C VAL A 270 12.52 3.09 -21.27
N ASN A 271 12.03 3.12 -22.52
CA ASN A 271 12.50 2.21 -23.56
C ASN A 271 13.98 2.44 -23.88
N CYS A 272 14.47 3.68 -23.94
CA CYS A 272 15.89 3.98 -24.11
C CYS A 272 16.76 3.42 -22.98
N ILE A 273 16.29 3.47 -21.73
CA ILE A 273 17.00 2.89 -20.59
C ILE A 273 17.00 1.35 -20.65
N TYR A 274 15.89 0.73 -21.02
CA TYR A 274 15.80 -0.72 -21.20
C TYR A 274 16.70 -1.20 -22.35
N LEU A 275 16.70 -0.51 -23.49
CA LEU A 275 17.61 -0.78 -24.61
C LEU A 275 19.09 -0.59 -24.22
N ARG A 276 19.40 0.45 -23.43
CA ARG A 276 20.77 0.67 -22.94
C ARG A 276 21.20 -0.41 -21.94
N ARG A 277 20.31 -0.93 -21.08
CA ARG A 277 20.59 -2.08 -20.20
C ARG A 277 20.85 -3.37 -20.97
N HIS A 278 20.16 -3.60 -22.09
CA HIS A 278 20.46 -4.75 -22.96
C HIS A 278 21.80 -4.63 -23.71
N CYS A 279 22.27 -3.41 -24.01
CA CYS A 279 23.62 -3.22 -24.59
C CYS A 279 24.76 -3.44 -23.59
N TYR A 280 24.56 -3.22 -22.28
CA TYR A 280 25.61 -3.44 -21.27
C TYR A 280 25.76 -4.90 -20.82
N ILE A 281 24.79 -5.78 -21.11
CA ILE A 281 24.88 -7.23 -20.80
C ILE A 281 25.68 -8.00 -21.88
N LEU A 282 26.05 -7.35 -22.99
CA LEU A 282 26.86 -7.94 -24.08
C LEU A 282 28.36 -7.60 -24.00
N VAL A 283 28.83 -6.94 -22.95
CA VAL A 283 30.26 -6.54 -22.79
C VAL A 283 30.91 -7.13 -21.52
N TRP A 284 30.22 -8.02 -20.81
CA TRP A 284 30.83 -8.84 -19.76
C TRP A 284 30.37 -10.29 -19.90
N TRP A 285 30.93 -10.95 -20.92
CA TRP A 285 31.20 -12.39 -20.92
C TRP A 285 32.70 -12.57 -21.02
#